data_AF-A0A2R7R329-F1
#
_entry.id   AF-A0A2R7R329-F1
#
_cell.length_a   1.000
_cell.length_b   1.000
_cell.length_c   1.000
_cell.angle_alpha   90.00
_cell.angle_beta   90.00
_cell.angle_gamma   90.00
#
_symmetry.space_group_name_H-M   'P 1'
#
loop_
_entity.id
_entity.type
_entity.pdbx_description
1 polymer ?
#
loop_
_entity_poly.entity_id
_entity_poly.type
_entity_poly.pdbx_seq_one_letter_code
_entity_poly.pdbx_strand_id
1 'polypeptide(L)'
;MRKVTLYLDVDGVVCPFGATGLTPWGSAWRLANAGLLEVAYARELVDGLNGLEGVPGVRCVWLTSWEDMAPQYLCPAIGLNAGQWPYLAAESGGTGAGWWKLRAIQEDLGRSGADALVWIDDQLNYEQEAQAWAGILGRRIMLVSPDPRRGISPGEWAAVRTFLERPVF
;
A
#
# COMPACT_ATOMS: atom_id res chain seq x y z
N MET A 1 15.15 14.20 -9.71
CA MET A 1 13.75 13.77 -9.53
C MET A 1 13.57 13.36 -8.09
N ARG A 2 12.46 13.73 -7.44
CA ARG A 2 12.16 13.32 -6.06
C ARG A 2 12.07 11.79 -6.01
N LYS A 3 12.72 11.16 -5.05
CA LYS A 3 12.53 9.73 -4.77
C LYS A 3 11.39 9.57 -3.78
N VAL A 4 10.34 8.86 -4.18
CA VAL A 4 9.16 8.63 -3.35
C VAL A 4 8.90 7.13 -3.27
N THR A 5 8.71 6.63 -2.05
CA THR A 5 8.36 5.23 -1.84
C THR A 5 6.87 5.09 -1.48
N LEU A 6 6.14 4.24 -2.18
CA LEU A 6 4.80 3.79 -1.81
C LEU A 6 4.92 2.46 -1.06
N TYR A 7 4.50 2.43 0.20
CA TYR A 7 4.31 1.22 0.99
C TYR A 7 2.83 0.85 0.98
N LEU A 8 2.52 -0.38 0.54
CA LEU A 8 1.16 -0.81 0.27
C LEU A 8 0.82 -2.10 1.03
N ASP A 9 -0.24 -2.04 1.83
CA ASP A 9 -0.88 -3.24 2.38
C ASP A 9 -1.91 -3.85 1.38
N VAL A 10 -2.33 -5.09 1.65
CA VAL A 10 -3.28 -5.85 0.82
C VAL A 10 -4.66 -5.87 1.46
N ASP A 11 -4.79 -6.50 2.62
CA ASP A 11 -6.08 -6.74 3.27
C ASP A 11 -6.65 -5.42 3.79
N GLY A 12 -7.95 -5.19 3.61
CA GLY A 12 -8.58 -3.91 3.95
C GLY A 12 -8.20 -2.75 3.02
N VAL A 13 -7.23 -2.93 2.11
CA VAL A 13 -6.67 -1.87 1.25
C VAL A 13 -6.93 -2.12 -0.23
N VAL A 14 -6.19 -3.07 -0.82
CA VAL A 14 -6.41 -3.52 -2.21
C VAL A 14 -7.58 -4.51 -2.24
N CYS A 15 -7.64 -5.38 -1.23
CA CYS A 15 -8.63 -6.43 -1.06
C CYS A 15 -9.44 -6.15 0.23
N PRO A 16 -10.60 -5.47 0.15
CA PRO A 16 -11.39 -5.18 1.34
C PRO A 16 -12.03 -6.41 1.96
N PHE A 17 -12.28 -6.33 3.27
CA PHE A 17 -13.00 -7.38 3.99
C PHE A 17 -14.50 -7.32 3.71
N GLY A 18 -15.10 -8.48 3.43
CA GLY A 18 -16.55 -8.62 3.33
C GLY A 18 -17.17 -7.72 2.26
N ALA A 19 -16.50 -7.61 1.11
CA ALA A 19 -16.95 -6.82 -0.03
C ALA A 19 -18.41 -7.14 -0.40
N THR A 20 -19.27 -6.13 -0.37
CA THR A 20 -20.68 -6.23 -0.73
C THR A 20 -21.08 -5.07 -1.63
N GLY A 21 -22.12 -5.26 -2.45
CA GLY A 21 -22.63 -4.22 -3.35
C GLY A 21 -21.64 -3.83 -4.46
N LEU A 22 -21.46 -2.53 -4.66
CA LEU A 22 -20.54 -1.96 -5.64
C LEU A 22 -19.23 -1.51 -4.97
N THR A 23 -18.16 -1.46 -5.75
CA THR A 23 -16.90 -0.85 -5.36
C THR A 23 -17.10 0.65 -5.07
N PRO A 24 -16.20 1.30 -4.31
CA PRO A 24 -16.18 2.77 -4.21
C PRO A 24 -16.03 3.49 -5.55
N TRP A 25 -15.65 2.76 -6.60
CA TRP A 25 -15.45 3.23 -7.97
C TRP A 25 -16.73 3.13 -8.81
N GLY A 26 -17.82 2.58 -8.25
CA GLY A 26 -19.12 2.45 -8.89
C GLY A 26 -19.29 1.19 -9.76
N SER A 27 -18.26 0.35 -9.84
CA SER A 27 -18.28 -0.92 -10.58
C SER A 27 -18.62 -2.11 -9.67
N ALA A 28 -18.88 -3.28 -10.27
CA ALA A 28 -19.01 -4.51 -9.51
C ALA A 28 -17.63 -5.02 -9.05
N TRP A 29 -17.58 -5.60 -7.86
CA TRP A 29 -16.39 -6.30 -7.37
C TRP A 29 -15.95 -7.40 -8.34
N ARG A 30 -14.65 -7.52 -8.56
CA ARG A 30 -14.05 -8.69 -9.21
C ARG A 30 -13.60 -9.67 -8.14
N LEU A 31 -13.84 -10.95 -8.39
CA LEU A 31 -13.41 -12.04 -7.52
C LEU A 31 -12.30 -12.82 -8.23
N ALA A 32 -11.27 -13.21 -7.48
CA ALA A 32 -10.19 -14.06 -7.96
C ALA A 32 -9.66 -14.93 -6.82
N ASN A 33 -9.11 -16.10 -7.16
CA ASN A 33 -8.44 -16.96 -6.21
C ASN A 33 -6.94 -16.66 -6.20
N ALA A 34 -6.45 -16.08 -5.10
CA ALA A 34 -5.03 -15.88 -4.83
C ALA A 34 -4.52 -17.03 -3.94
N GLY A 35 -4.01 -18.08 -4.58
CA GLY A 35 -3.70 -19.34 -3.90
C GLY A 35 -4.99 -20.05 -3.43
N LEU A 36 -5.16 -20.21 -2.12
CA LEU A 36 -6.36 -20.82 -1.51
C LEU A 36 -7.38 -19.79 -1.02
N LEU A 37 -7.10 -18.49 -1.17
CA LEU A 37 -7.95 -17.41 -0.69
C LEU A 37 -8.70 -16.77 -1.86
N GLU A 38 -10.03 -16.69 -1.76
CA GLU A 38 -10.82 -15.85 -2.66
C GLU A 38 -10.72 -14.40 -2.19
N VAL A 39 -10.33 -13.50 -3.09
CA VAL A 39 -10.21 -12.07 -2.83
C VAL A 39 -11.16 -11.28 -3.73
N ALA A 40 -11.72 -10.21 -3.17
CA ALA A 40 -12.47 -9.21 -3.92
C ALA A 40 -11.60 -7.99 -4.18
N TYR A 41 -11.66 -7.40 -5.38
CA TYR A 41 -10.91 -6.19 -5.72
C TYR A 41 -11.68 -5.29 -6.71
N ALA A 42 -11.33 -4.01 -6.71
CA ALA A 42 -11.78 -3.05 -7.72
C ALA A 42 -10.78 -3.04 -8.89
N ARG A 43 -11.27 -3.27 -10.11
CA ARG A 43 -10.42 -3.31 -11.31
C ARG A 43 -9.71 -1.97 -11.52
N GLU A 44 -10.42 -0.87 -11.29
CA GLU A 44 -9.93 0.49 -11.45
C GLU A 44 -8.73 0.80 -10.56
N LEU A 45 -8.73 0.25 -9.34
CA LEU A 45 -7.58 0.38 -8.43
C LEU A 45 -6.37 -0.39 -8.96
N VAL A 46 -6.57 -1.63 -9.41
CA VAL A 46 -5.48 -2.45 -10.00
C VAL A 46 -4.91 -1.78 -11.25
N ASP A 47 -5.76 -1.29 -12.15
CA ASP A 47 -5.33 -0.55 -13.34
C ASP A 47 -4.56 0.73 -12.96
N GLY A 48 -5.00 1.42 -11.92
CA GLY A 48 -4.30 2.57 -11.35
C GLY A 48 -2.90 2.22 -10.82
N LEU A 49 -2.79 1.15 -10.03
CA LEU A 49 -1.51 0.66 -9.49
C LEU A 49 -0.56 0.21 -10.62
N ASN A 50 -1.08 -0.47 -11.64
CA ASN A 50 -0.32 -0.82 -12.85
C ASN A 50 0.22 0.44 -13.56
N GLY A 51 -0.52 1.54 -13.54
CA GLY A 51 -0.09 2.83 -14.08
C GLY A 51 1.09 3.49 -13.34
N LEU A 52 1.52 2.97 -12.18
CA LEU A 52 2.74 3.43 -11.51
C LEU A 52 4.02 2.86 -12.15
N GLU A 53 3.90 1.79 -12.95
CA GLU A 53 5.04 1.20 -13.65
C GLU A 53 5.69 2.25 -14.57
N GLY A 54 7.00 2.46 -14.39
CA GLY A 54 7.77 3.43 -15.18
C GLY A 54 7.64 4.89 -14.76
N VAL A 55 6.89 5.22 -13.71
CA VAL A 55 6.84 6.59 -13.18
C VAL A 55 8.20 6.97 -12.57
N PRO A 56 8.92 7.97 -13.11
CA PRO A 56 10.27 8.27 -12.66
C PRO A 56 10.32 8.72 -11.20
N GLY A 57 11.20 8.09 -10.42
CA GLY A 57 11.38 8.43 -9.00
C GLY A 57 10.37 7.77 -8.05
N VAL A 58 9.40 7.00 -8.55
CA VAL A 58 8.48 6.22 -7.72
C VAL A 58 9.01 4.81 -7.53
N ARG A 59 9.13 4.38 -6.27
CA ARG A 59 9.42 3.01 -5.86
C ARG A 59 8.20 2.47 -5.12
N CYS A 60 7.74 1.28 -5.46
CA CYS A 60 6.63 0.62 -4.77
C CYS A 60 7.15 -0.57 -3.98
N VAL A 61 6.61 -0.78 -2.79
CA VAL A 61 7.05 -1.78 -1.82
C VAL A 61 5.81 -2.39 -1.16
N TRP A 62 5.77 -3.72 -1.10
CA TRP A 62 4.76 -4.44 -0.34
C TRP A 62 5.05 -4.33 1.16
N LEU A 63 4.04 -3.94 1.93
CA LEU A 63 4.10 -3.89 3.39
C LEU A 63 2.84 -4.52 3.97
N THR A 64 2.81 -5.83 3.89
CA THR A 64 1.64 -6.66 4.15
C THR A 64 2.07 -7.96 4.82
N SER A 65 1.19 -8.55 5.62
CA SER A 65 1.39 -9.89 6.19
C SER A 65 1.42 -10.99 5.12
N TRP A 66 1.01 -10.68 3.88
CA TRP A 66 1.21 -11.58 2.74
C TRP A 66 2.68 -11.74 2.37
N GLU A 67 3.55 -10.77 2.69
CA GLU A 67 4.98 -10.81 2.40
C GLU A 67 5.30 -11.25 0.95
N ASP A 68 6.02 -12.35 0.74
CA ASP A 68 6.33 -12.94 -0.57
C ASP A 68 5.13 -13.56 -1.29
N MET A 69 4.05 -13.86 -0.56
CA MET A 69 2.81 -14.38 -1.13
C MET A 69 2.07 -13.33 -1.97
N ALA A 70 2.23 -12.03 -1.68
CA ALA A 70 1.62 -10.96 -2.47
C ALA A 70 2.13 -10.94 -3.93
N PRO A 71 3.44 -10.88 -4.20
CA PRO A 71 3.94 -11.01 -5.57
C PRO A 71 3.70 -12.40 -6.17
N GLN A 72 3.75 -13.47 -5.37
CA GLN A 72 3.65 -14.84 -5.89
C GLN A 72 2.23 -15.27 -6.28
N TYR A 73 1.21 -14.89 -5.49
CA TYR A 73 -0.16 -15.39 -5.65
C TYR A 73 -1.18 -14.29 -5.94
N LEU A 74 -1.09 -13.15 -5.24
CA LEU A 74 -2.06 -12.07 -5.43
C LEU A 74 -1.89 -11.42 -6.81
N CYS A 75 -0.66 -11.03 -7.15
CA CYS A 75 -0.36 -10.34 -8.41
C CYS A 75 -0.89 -11.07 -9.66
N PRO A 76 -0.57 -12.36 -9.90
CA PRO A 76 -1.10 -13.08 -11.06
C PRO A 76 -2.61 -13.28 -10.99
N ALA A 77 -3.21 -13.42 -9.80
CA ALA A 77 -4.65 -13.64 -9.66
C ALA A 77 -5.49 -12.42 -10.06
N ILE A 78 -5.02 -11.21 -9.74
CA ILE A 78 -5.78 -9.96 -10.00
C ILE A 78 -5.28 -9.18 -11.23
N GLY A 79 -4.17 -9.61 -11.83
CA GLY A 79 -3.55 -8.93 -12.98
C GLY A 79 -2.77 -7.67 -12.59
N LEU A 80 -2.13 -7.68 -11.42
CA LEU A 80 -1.32 -6.57 -10.92
C LEU A 80 0.17 -6.78 -11.29
N ASN A 81 0.78 -5.78 -11.94
CA ASN A 81 2.17 -5.73 -12.38
C ASN A 81 3.13 -5.35 -11.22
N ALA A 82 2.96 -6.01 -10.07
CA ALA A 82 3.74 -5.75 -8.86
C ALA A 82 4.55 -6.97 -8.39
N GLY A 83 4.69 -7.99 -9.26
CA GLY A 83 5.43 -9.22 -8.97
C GLY A 83 6.94 -9.02 -8.73
N GLN A 84 7.48 -7.85 -9.09
CA GLN A 84 8.88 -7.48 -8.85
C GLN A 84 9.04 -6.41 -7.76
N TRP A 85 7.95 -5.96 -7.13
CA TRP A 85 8.06 -5.05 -6.01
C TRP A 85 8.69 -5.79 -4.83
N PRO A 86 9.70 -5.20 -4.15
CA PRO A 86 10.21 -5.78 -2.92
C PRO A 86 9.10 -5.81 -1.86
N TYR A 87 9.19 -6.74 -0.92
CA TYR A 87 8.35 -6.78 0.26
C TYR A 87 9.21 -6.57 1.50
N LEU A 88 8.62 -5.99 2.54
CA LEU A 88 9.22 -5.95 3.88
C LEU A 88 8.49 -6.97 4.74
N ALA A 89 9.25 -7.78 5.47
CA ALA A 89 8.74 -8.79 6.38
C ALA A 89 8.93 -8.34 7.83
N ALA A 90 8.15 -8.92 8.75
CA ALA A 90 8.46 -8.79 10.16
C ALA A 90 9.80 -9.49 10.46
N GLU A 91 10.66 -8.87 11.28
CA GLU A 91 11.87 -9.58 11.73
C GLU A 91 11.50 -10.88 12.44
N SER A 92 12.20 -11.96 12.11
CA SER A 92 12.06 -13.25 12.78
C SER A 92 12.36 -13.11 14.27
N GLY A 93 11.32 -13.04 15.10
CA GLY A 93 11.47 -12.92 16.55
C GLY A 93 10.42 -12.07 17.22
N GLY A 94 9.73 -11.15 16.54
CA GLY A 94 8.52 -10.46 17.04
C GLY A 94 8.56 -9.90 18.47
N THR A 95 9.75 -9.68 19.05
CA THR A 95 9.92 -9.34 20.48
C THR A 95 10.15 -7.85 20.71
N GLY A 96 10.10 -7.03 19.66
CA GLY A 96 10.12 -5.57 19.77
C GLY A 96 8.75 -5.03 20.20
N ALA A 97 8.74 -3.99 21.02
CA ALA A 97 7.53 -3.20 21.24
C ALA A 97 7.18 -2.40 19.96
N GLY A 98 5.88 -2.20 19.70
CA GLY A 98 5.38 -1.38 18.60
C GLY A 98 4.97 -2.16 17.34
N TRP A 99 4.35 -1.46 16.39
CA TRP A 99 3.86 -2.05 15.14
C TRP A 99 5.03 -2.36 14.18
N TRP A 100 5.19 -3.62 13.81
CA TRP A 100 6.33 -4.07 13.00
C TRP A 100 6.49 -3.31 11.68
N LYS A 101 5.37 -2.90 11.08
CA LYS A 101 5.34 -2.15 9.81
C LYS A 101 6.01 -0.78 9.92
N LEU A 102 5.83 -0.08 11.04
CA LEU A 102 6.49 1.20 11.30
C LEU A 102 8.01 1.03 11.33
N ARG A 103 8.49 0.02 12.07
CA ARG A 103 9.91 -0.28 12.16
C ARG A 103 10.50 -0.66 10.79
N ALA A 104 9.81 -1.52 10.05
CA ALA A 104 10.24 -1.93 8.71
C ALA A 104 10.39 -0.75 7.75
N ILE A 105 9.43 0.20 7.74
CA ILE A 105 9.52 1.42 6.94
C ILE A 105 10.72 2.26 7.36
N GLN A 106 10.93 2.48 8.67
CA GLN A 106 12.03 3.31 9.16
C GLN A 106 13.39 2.76 8.71
N GLU A 107 13.57 1.46 8.76
CA GLU A 107 14.79 0.79 8.29
C GLU A 107 14.94 0.86 6.76
N ASP A 108 13.87 0.63 6.00
CA ASP A 108 13.91 0.72 4.53
C ASP A 108 14.16 2.15 4.03
N LEU A 109 13.59 3.16 4.68
CA LEU A 109 13.87 4.56 4.38
C LEU A 109 15.35 4.91 4.58
N GLY A 110 15.95 4.44 5.68
CA GLY A 110 17.36 4.64 5.97
C GLY A 110 18.28 4.05 4.88
N ARG A 111 17.86 2.96 4.23
CA ARG A 111 18.60 2.30 3.15
C ARG A 111 18.32 2.88 1.77
N SER A 112 17.05 3.19 1.48
CA SER A 112 16.60 3.63 0.14
C SER A 112 16.93 5.09 -0.16
N GLY A 113 17.06 5.93 0.88
CA GLY A 113 17.29 7.36 0.75
C GLY A 113 16.14 8.07 0.04
N ALA A 114 14.90 7.63 0.27
CA ALA A 114 13.70 8.28 -0.27
C ALA A 114 13.51 9.68 0.36
N ASP A 115 13.12 10.65 -0.46
CA ASP A 115 12.87 12.04 -0.02
C ASP A 115 11.49 12.17 0.65
N ALA A 116 10.57 11.28 0.28
CA ALA A 116 9.20 11.25 0.74
C ALA A 116 8.61 9.84 0.65
N LEU A 117 7.47 9.61 1.29
CA LEU A 117 6.76 8.34 1.21
C LEU A 117 5.23 8.48 1.25
N VAL A 118 4.56 7.48 0.70
CA VAL A 118 3.13 7.21 0.89
C VAL A 118 3.03 5.89 1.63
N TRP A 119 2.21 5.83 2.68
CA TRP A 119 1.91 4.59 3.39
C TRP A 119 0.40 4.39 3.40
N ILE A 120 -0.04 3.29 2.79
CA ILE A 120 -1.44 2.91 2.69
C ILE A 120 -1.67 1.60 3.45
N ASP A 121 -2.48 1.66 4.49
CA ASP A 121 -2.79 0.57 5.41
C ASP A 121 -4.05 0.91 6.19
N ASP A 122 -5.04 0.01 6.25
CA ASP A 122 -6.34 0.30 6.88
C ASP A 122 -6.23 0.49 8.40
N GLN A 123 -5.17 -0.01 9.03
CA GLN A 123 -4.97 0.07 10.47
C GLN A 123 -4.36 1.41 10.93
N LEU A 124 -3.83 2.22 10.00
CA LEU A 124 -3.04 3.42 10.33
C LEU A 124 -3.73 4.39 11.30
N ASN A 125 -5.05 4.57 11.21
CA ASN A 125 -5.78 5.46 12.12
C ASN A 125 -5.76 5.01 13.59
N TYR A 126 -5.44 3.75 13.85
CA TYR A 126 -5.38 3.16 15.19
C TYR A 126 -3.94 3.04 15.73
N GLU A 127 -2.94 3.33 14.89
CA GLU A 127 -1.52 3.14 15.19
C GLU A 127 -0.86 4.45 15.62
N GLN A 128 -0.95 4.75 16.92
CA GLN A 128 -0.54 6.05 17.50
C GLN A 128 0.93 6.41 17.22
N GLU A 129 1.83 5.43 17.30
CA GLU A 129 3.26 5.66 17.05
C GLU A 129 3.52 6.03 15.57
N ALA A 130 2.80 5.38 14.64
CA ALA A 130 2.89 5.70 13.22
C ALA A 130 2.35 7.10 12.92
N GLN A 131 1.23 7.48 13.55
CA GLN A 131 0.66 8.83 13.43
C GLN A 131 1.60 9.90 14.00
N ALA A 132 2.21 9.66 15.17
CA ALA A 132 3.16 10.58 15.78
C ALA A 132 4.42 10.74 14.93
N TRP A 133 4.97 9.64 14.41
CA TRP A 133 6.12 9.66 13.51
C TRP A 133 5.81 10.40 12.19
N ALA A 134 4.61 10.21 11.65
CA ALA A 134 4.17 10.94 10.48
C ALA A 134 4.09 12.46 10.73
N GLY A 135 3.65 12.87 11.93
CA GLY A 135 3.68 14.27 12.37
C GLY A 135 5.09 14.89 12.33
N ILE A 136 6.12 14.11 12.69
CA ILE A 136 7.53 14.55 12.62
C ILE A 136 8.00 14.70 11.17
N LEU A 137 7.62 13.78 10.28
CA LEU A 137 7.97 13.86 8.85
C LEU A 137 7.24 14.98 8.12
N GLY A 138 6.05 15.36 8.59
CA GLY A 138 5.23 16.43 8.05
C GLY A 138 4.91 16.21 6.58
N ARG A 139 5.27 17.18 5.72
CA ARG A 139 4.93 17.15 4.29
C ARG A 139 5.65 16.04 3.49
N ARG A 140 6.61 15.33 4.08
CA ARG A 140 7.36 14.24 3.43
C ARG A 140 6.63 12.91 3.49
N ILE A 141 5.54 12.79 4.25
CA ILE A 141 4.74 11.58 4.34
C ILE A 141 3.28 11.86 3.99
N MET A 142 2.65 10.90 3.34
CA MET A 142 1.20 10.84 3.20
C MET A 142 0.71 9.51 3.75
N LEU A 143 -0.12 9.56 4.79
CA LEU A 143 -0.81 8.40 5.33
C LEU A 143 -2.19 8.29 4.66
N VAL A 144 -2.57 7.07 4.29
CA VAL A 144 -3.91 6.75 3.80
C VAL A 144 -4.39 5.52 4.58
N SER A 145 -5.52 5.68 5.28
CA SER A 145 -6.15 4.61 6.06
C SER A 145 -7.57 4.42 5.52
N PRO A 146 -7.74 3.60 4.47
CA PRO A 146 -9.04 3.38 3.85
C PRO A 146 -10.03 2.74 4.81
N ASP A 147 -11.33 2.86 4.52
CA ASP A 147 -12.34 2.02 5.15
C ASP A 147 -12.08 0.56 4.75
N PRO A 148 -11.79 -0.35 5.71
CA PRO A 148 -11.36 -1.71 5.41
C PRO A 148 -12.41 -2.57 4.71
N ARG A 149 -13.68 -2.16 4.72
CA ARG A 149 -14.77 -2.84 3.98
C ARG A 149 -14.93 -2.34 2.55
N ARG A 150 -14.24 -1.26 2.21
CA ARG A 150 -14.37 -0.56 0.93
C ARG A 150 -13.06 -0.52 0.15
N GLY A 151 -11.92 -0.61 0.84
CA GLY A 151 -10.60 -0.46 0.25
C GLY A 151 -10.35 0.99 -0.18
N ILE A 152 -9.26 1.20 -0.92
CA ILE A 152 -8.88 2.54 -1.40
C ILE A 152 -9.99 3.12 -2.28
N SER A 153 -10.49 4.30 -1.89
CA SER A 153 -11.47 5.06 -2.65
C SER A 153 -10.84 5.84 -3.83
N PRO A 154 -11.65 6.25 -4.83
CA PRO A 154 -11.15 7.10 -5.92
C PRO A 154 -10.49 8.40 -5.45
N GLY A 155 -11.03 9.01 -4.38
CA GLY A 155 -10.51 10.25 -3.82
C GLY A 155 -9.15 10.07 -3.16
N GLU A 156 -8.99 9.00 -2.37
CA GLU A 156 -7.71 8.65 -1.76
C GLU A 156 -6.66 8.32 -2.82
N TRP A 157 -7.03 7.54 -3.83
CA TRP A 157 -6.13 7.22 -4.94
C TRP A 157 -5.69 8.46 -5.73
N ALA A 158 -6.61 9.37 -6.02
CA ALA A 158 -6.28 10.63 -6.69
C ALA A 158 -5.30 11.49 -5.87
N ALA A 159 -5.47 11.51 -4.54
CA ALA A 159 -4.57 12.22 -3.64
C ALA A 159 -3.18 11.55 -3.60
N VAL A 160 -3.11 10.21 -3.56
CA VAL A 160 -1.86 9.44 -3.64
C VAL A 160 -1.12 9.76 -4.94
N ARG A 161 -1.80 9.69 -6.08
CA ARG A 161 -1.21 10.03 -7.38
C ARG A 161 -0.64 11.44 -7.41
N THR A 162 -1.43 12.41 -6.94
CA THR A 162 -0.98 13.81 -6.83
C THR A 162 0.27 13.92 -5.96
N PHE A 163 0.34 13.18 -4.85
CA PHE A 163 1.51 13.17 -3.98
C PHE A 163 2.73 12.53 -4.66
N LEU A 164 2.57 11.45 -5.42
CA LEU A 164 3.68 10.78 -6.12
C LEU A 164 4.25 11.65 -7.25
N GLU A 165 3.38 12.34 -8.00
CA GLU A 165 3.76 13.15 -9.18
C GLU A 165 4.35 14.53 -8.82
N ARG A 166 4.28 14.97 -7.55
CA ARG A 166 4.78 16.29 -7.12
C ARG A 166 6.29 16.48 -7.41
N PRO A 167 6.69 17.53 -8.16
CA PRO A 167 8.09 17.86 -8.39
C PRO A 167 8.79 18.37 -7.12
N VAL A 168 10.13 18.25 -7.10
CA VAL A 168 10.99 18.92 -6.11
C VAL A 168 11.01 20.41 -6.47
N PHE A 169 10.64 21.28 -5.54
CA PHE A 169 10.94 22.71 -5.65
C PHE A 169 12.41 22.94 -5.30
#